data_AF-A0A3Q8S5J5-F1
#
_entry.id   AF-A0A3Q8S5J5-F1
#
_cell.length_a   1.000
_cell.length_b   1.000
_cell.length_c   1.000
_cell.angle_alpha   90.00
_cell.angle_beta   90.00
_cell.angle_gamma   90.00
#
_symmetry.space_group_name_H-M   'P 1'
#
loop_
_entity.id
_entity.type
_entity.pdbx_description
1 polymer ?
#
loop_
_entity_poly.entity_id
_entity_poly.type
_entity_poly.pdbx_seq_one_letter_code
_entity_poly.pdbx_strand_id
1 'polypeptide(L)'
;MDYINYHDSLNELDDLTLEGLFGDEAIEMIELRSVLGTDDQLHKILSEWESDLSQYGKEKVKELMHSFVEIYLGAIKSDRSVALASILNFWRGSLDNPEQERVSSYVETLRLHREAINQMGEFQRKQNKSLGDRKRVMGQFINAYSKSVEFISMILANCIELVRISKGEQVNRDDILKLTLHKKIQLFNEETNYQYEAFTKLLDRNIRNADAHNSIKYSGQKNCLEAKKRVGNKTIIIEISINEWFQDIYPKTGWLVQAFIFSTALISLGLSNIDLFKEKYLSLFG
;
A
#
# COMPACT_ATOMS: atom_id res chain seq x y z
N MET A 1 1.25 0.91 29.40
CA MET A 1 2.18 1.59 28.49
C MET A 1 1.38 1.87 27.24
N ASP A 2 1.29 3.14 26.84
CA ASP A 2 0.34 3.61 25.83
C ASP A 2 0.92 3.48 24.41
N TYR A 3 0.08 3.37 23.38
CA TYR A 3 0.51 3.25 21.98
C TYR A 3 0.88 4.63 21.39
N ILE A 4 1.84 5.31 22.01
CA ILE A 4 2.16 6.73 21.74
C ILE A 4 2.45 6.97 20.25
N ASN A 5 3.37 6.21 19.64
CA ASN A 5 3.73 6.39 18.22
C ASN A 5 2.54 6.21 17.26
N TYR A 6 1.62 5.29 17.58
CA TYR A 6 0.41 5.07 16.81
C TYR A 6 -0.54 6.26 16.92
N HIS A 7 -0.75 6.77 18.14
CA HIS A 7 -1.59 7.95 18.37
C HIS A 7 -1.02 9.20 17.72
N ASP A 8 0.28 9.43 17.82
CA ASP A 8 0.95 10.56 17.15
C ASP A 8 0.77 10.49 15.63
N SER A 9 0.95 9.30 15.04
CA SER A 9 0.77 9.10 13.59
C SER A 9 -0.69 9.28 13.13
N LEU A 10 -1.67 8.91 13.97
CA LEU A 10 -3.08 9.17 13.68
C LEU A 10 -3.40 10.66 13.77
N ASN A 11 -2.86 11.37 14.76
CA ASN A 11 -3.04 12.81 14.88
C ASN A 11 -2.43 13.54 13.68
N GLU A 12 -1.23 13.12 13.24
CA GLU A 12 -0.62 13.67 12.01
C GLU A 12 -1.51 13.44 10.78
N LEU A 13 -2.09 12.24 10.63
CA LEU A 13 -3.02 11.96 9.53
C LEU A 13 -4.25 12.89 9.56
N ASP A 14 -4.83 13.08 10.74
CA ASP A 14 -6.00 13.93 10.92
C ASP A 14 -5.66 15.41 10.67
N ASP A 15 -4.53 15.90 11.18
CA ASP A 15 -4.04 17.26 10.94
C ASP A 15 -3.84 17.52 9.45
N LEU A 16 -3.11 16.65 8.75
CA LEU A 16 -2.89 16.75 7.29
C LEU A 16 -4.21 16.71 6.50
N THR A 17 -5.18 15.92 6.97
CA THR A 17 -6.50 15.87 6.34
C THR A 17 -7.27 17.17 6.53
N LEU A 18 -7.31 17.70 7.76
CA LEU A 18 -7.97 18.96 8.09
C LEU A 18 -7.32 20.18 7.44
N GLU A 19 -6.02 20.12 7.14
CA GLU A 19 -5.31 21.10 6.30
C GLU A 19 -5.71 21.02 4.81
N GLY A 20 -6.51 20.02 4.41
CA GLY A 20 -7.01 19.85 3.06
C GLY A 20 -6.05 19.11 2.13
N LEU A 21 -4.99 18.48 2.64
CA LEU A 21 -4.00 17.80 1.80
C LEU A 21 -4.68 16.74 0.92
N PHE A 22 -5.58 15.95 1.49
CA PHE A 22 -6.23 14.82 0.81
C PHE A 22 -7.54 15.18 0.08
N GLY A 23 -8.00 16.43 0.17
CA GLY A 23 -9.25 16.91 -0.44
C GLY A 23 -10.43 16.97 0.53
N ASP A 24 -11.50 17.62 0.09
CA ASP A 24 -12.67 17.95 0.92
C ASP A 24 -13.44 16.68 1.32
N GLU A 25 -13.48 15.66 0.46
CA GLU A 25 -14.13 14.39 0.77
C GLU A 25 -13.50 13.69 1.98
N ALA A 26 -12.18 13.83 2.16
CA ALA A 26 -11.48 13.26 3.31
C ALA A 26 -11.79 14.02 4.61
N ILE A 27 -11.98 15.34 4.54
CA ILE A 27 -12.41 16.18 5.66
C ILE A 27 -13.82 15.76 6.12
N GLU A 28 -14.76 15.64 5.18
CA GLU A 28 -16.12 15.18 5.48
C GLU A 28 -16.12 13.81 6.19
N MET A 29 -15.22 12.91 5.78
CA MET A 29 -15.08 11.60 6.43
C MET A 29 -14.56 11.68 7.87
N ILE A 30 -13.70 12.67 8.22
CA ILE A 30 -13.29 12.92 9.61
C ILE A 30 -14.47 13.45 10.44
N GLU A 31 -15.23 14.41 9.90
CA GLU A 31 -16.37 14.99 10.60
C GLU A 31 -17.42 13.92 10.95
N LEU A 32 -17.65 12.99 10.03
CA LEU A 32 -18.55 11.85 10.22
C LEU A 32 -18.07 10.87 11.29
N ARG A 33 -16.79 10.89 11.70
CA ARG A 33 -16.28 10.00 12.77
C ARG A 33 -17.00 10.20 14.10
N SER A 34 -17.48 11.42 14.34
CA SER A 34 -18.19 11.80 15.56
C SER A 34 -19.68 11.45 15.55
N VAL A 35 -20.23 11.09 14.37
CA VAL A 35 -21.67 10.91 14.15
C VAL A 35 -22.02 9.46 13.89
N LEU A 36 -21.20 8.74 13.14
CA LEU A 36 -21.43 7.35 12.74
C LEU A 36 -20.73 6.37 13.69
N GLY A 37 -21.31 5.19 13.89
CA GLY A 37 -20.57 4.08 14.50
C GLY A 37 -19.44 3.60 13.60
N THR A 38 -18.40 2.97 14.17
CA THR A 38 -17.26 2.45 13.39
C THR A 38 -17.69 1.53 12.26
N ASP A 39 -18.69 0.67 12.50
CA ASP A 39 -19.20 -0.28 11.48
C ASP A 39 -19.86 0.45 10.31
N ASP A 40 -20.67 1.47 10.60
CA ASP A 40 -21.33 2.29 9.58
C ASP A 40 -20.31 3.08 8.76
N GLN A 41 -19.24 3.57 9.40
CA GLN A 41 -18.14 4.25 8.70
C GLN A 41 -17.40 3.30 7.76
N LEU A 42 -17.03 2.10 8.23
CA LEU A 42 -16.35 1.11 7.40
C LEU A 42 -17.23 0.68 6.22
N HIS A 43 -18.52 0.47 6.47
CA HIS A 43 -19.49 0.14 5.43
C HIS A 43 -19.65 1.27 4.41
N LYS A 44 -19.71 2.54 4.86
CA LYS A 44 -19.76 3.72 4.00
C LYS A 44 -18.52 3.82 3.12
N ILE A 45 -17.32 3.73 3.70
CA ILE A 45 -16.04 3.78 2.97
C ILE A 45 -15.98 2.72 1.87
N LEU A 46 -16.34 1.48 2.19
CA LEU A 46 -16.34 0.38 1.23
C LEU A 46 -17.38 0.60 0.12
N SER A 47 -18.57 1.09 0.47
CA SER A 47 -19.65 1.34 -0.49
C SER A 47 -19.35 2.51 -1.43
N GLU A 48 -18.78 3.60 -0.91
CA GLU A 48 -18.34 4.73 -1.74
C GLU A 48 -17.26 4.28 -2.72
N TRP A 49 -16.24 3.56 -2.21
CA TRP A 49 -15.21 2.97 -3.07
C TRP A 49 -15.80 2.04 -4.13
N GLU A 50 -16.73 1.15 -3.75
CA GLU A 50 -17.41 0.22 -4.65
C GLU A 50 -18.24 0.93 -5.72
N SER A 51 -18.86 2.07 -5.40
CA SER A 51 -19.70 2.84 -6.33
C SER A 51 -18.92 3.69 -7.34
N ASP A 52 -17.67 4.05 -7.05
CA ASP A 52 -16.84 4.87 -7.95
C ASP A 52 -16.32 4.07 -9.16
N LEU A 53 -17.07 4.08 -10.27
CA LEU A 53 -16.72 3.34 -11.48
C LEU A 53 -15.59 3.97 -12.29
N SER A 54 -15.07 5.14 -11.89
CA SER A 54 -14.05 5.87 -12.66
C SER A 54 -12.61 5.45 -12.35
N GLN A 55 -12.39 4.65 -11.31
CA GLN A 55 -11.05 4.31 -10.83
C GLN A 55 -10.28 3.38 -11.79
N TYR A 56 -9.13 3.86 -12.24
CA TYR A 56 -8.22 3.06 -13.06
C TYR A 56 -7.64 1.87 -12.28
N GLY A 57 -7.91 0.65 -12.77
CA GLY A 57 -7.41 -0.59 -12.18
C GLY A 57 -8.26 -1.16 -11.05
N LYS A 58 -9.50 -0.69 -10.87
CA LYS A 58 -10.44 -1.14 -9.84
C LYS A 58 -10.60 -2.66 -9.77
N GLU A 59 -10.73 -3.35 -10.90
CA GLU A 59 -10.81 -4.82 -10.94
C GLU A 59 -9.55 -5.49 -10.41
N LYS A 60 -8.37 -4.91 -10.65
CA LYS A 60 -7.12 -5.42 -10.10
C LYS A 60 -7.05 -5.23 -8.59
N VAL A 61 -7.50 -4.08 -8.09
CA VAL A 61 -7.62 -3.81 -6.65
C VAL A 61 -8.54 -4.85 -6.00
N LYS A 62 -9.69 -5.11 -6.62
CA LYS A 62 -10.69 -6.09 -6.17
C LYS A 62 -10.13 -7.52 -6.10
N GLU A 63 -9.40 -7.97 -7.13
CA GLU A 63 -8.71 -9.27 -7.14
C GLU A 63 -7.71 -9.41 -5.97
N LEU A 64 -6.93 -8.35 -5.73
CA LEU A 64 -5.95 -8.31 -4.63
C LEU A 64 -6.64 -8.25 -3.26
N MET A 65 -7.74 -7.48 -3.14
CA MET A 65 -8.56 -7.42 -1.93
C MET A 65 -9.07 -8.81 -1.56
N HIS A 66 -9.58 -9.56 -2.54
CA HIS A 66 -10.04 -10.91 -2.33
C HIS A 66 -8.92 -11.82 -1.79
N SER A 67 -7.75 -11.76 -2.42
CA SER A 67 -6.57 -12.53 -2.00
C SER A 67 -6.13 -12.18 -0.57
N PHE A 68 -6.18 -10.90 -0.17
CA PHE A 68 -5.89 -10.49 1.21
C PHE A 68 -6.92 -11.07 2.19
N VAL A 69 -8.21 -11.00 1.85
CA VAL A 69 -9.29 -11.57 2.67
C VAL A 69 -9.11 -13.08 2.86
N GLU A 70 -8.74 -13.82 1.81
CA GLU A 70 -8.43 -15.25 1.92
C GLU A 70 -7.28 -15.53 2.89
N ILE A 71 -6.20 -14.74 2.83
CA ILE A 71 -5.07 -14.83 3.78
C ILE A 71 -5.55 -14.57 5.21
N TYR A 72 -6.32 -13.51 5.44
CA TYR A 72 -6.84 -13.16 6.77
C TYR A 72 -7.73 -14.28 7.32
N LEU A 73 -8.69 -14.76 6.54
CA LEU A 73 -9.62 -15.80 6.96
C LEU A 73 -8.90 -17.13 7.22
N GLY A 74 -7.90 -17.48 6.41
CA GLY A 74 -7.05 -18.66 6.63
C GLY A 74 -6.32 -18.61 7.97
N ALA A 75 -5.71 -17.47 8.30
CA ALA A 75 -5.03 -17.28 9.58
C ALA A 75 -6.03 -17.29 10.76
N ILE A 76 -7.14 -16.57 10.65
CA ILE A 76 -8.18 -16.48 11.69
C ILE A 76 -8.79 -17.85 11.99
N LYS A 77 -8.99 -18.68 10.96
CA LYS A 77 -9.52 -20.04 11.12
C LYS A 77 -8.56 -20.96 11.88
N SER A 78 -7.25 -20.78 11.69
CA SER A 78 -6.20 -21.55 12.38
C SER A 78 -6.03 -21.10 13.83
N ASP A 79 -5.77 -19.80 14.04
CA ASP A 79 -5.68 -19.18 15.35
C ASP A 79 -6.18 -17.74 15.31
N ARG A 80 -7.44 -17.54 15.72
CA ARG A 80 -8.09 -16.23 15.73
C ARG A 80 -7.34 -15.22 16.59
N SER A 81 -6.87 -15.61 17.77
CA SER A 81 -6.27 -14.66 18.71
C SER A 81 -4.95 -14.14 18.17
N VAL A 82 -4.10 -15.03 17.67
CA VAL A 82 -2.78 -14.67 17.13
C VAL A 82 -2.91 -13.92 15.81
N ALA A 83 -3.82 -14.34 14.92
CA ALA A 83 -4.07 -13.65 13.66
C ALA A 83 -4.55 -12.20 13.86
N LEU A 84 -5.50 -11.99 14.78
CA LEU A 84 -6.00 -10.64 15.08
C LEU A 84 -4.92 -9.78 15.76
N ALA A 85 -4.11 -10.36 16.63
CA ALA A 85 -2.97 -9.66 17.21
C ALA A 85 -1.98 -9.23 16.14
N SER A 86 -1.66 -10.09 15.16
CA SER A 86 -0.76 -9.75 14.03
C SER A 86 -1.32 -8.59 13.19
N ILE A 87 -2.61 -8.65 12.80
CA ILE A 87 -3.28 -7.58 12.03
C ILE A 87 -3.29 -6.26 12.81
N LEU A 88 -3.63 -6.27 14.10
CA LEU A 88 -3.65 -5.06 14.91
C LEU A 88 -2.23 -4.49 15.13
N ASN A 89 -1.26 -5.36 15.43
CA ASN A 89 0.12 -4.96 15.66
C ASN A 89 0.84 -4.52 14.38
N PHE A 90 0.32 -4.86 13.19
CA PHE A 90 0.73 -4.18 11.96
C PHE A 90 0.52 -2.67 12.09
N TRP A 91 -0.68 -2.24 12.49
CA TRP A 91 -1.00 -0.83 12.55
C TRP A 91 -0.37 -0.13 13.76
N ARG A 92 -0.57 -0.67 14.96
CA ARG A 92 -0.21 0.03 16.21
C ARG A 92 1.17 -0.32 16.79
N GLY A 93 1.88 -1.28 16.19
CA GLY A 93 3.03 -1.91 16.83
C GLY A 93 2.63 -2.86 17.96
N SER A 94 3.61 -3.37 18.72
CA SER A 94 3.33 -4.12 19.96
C SER A 94 3.67 -3.28 21.18
N LEU A 95 3.25 -3.72 22.37
CA LEU A 95 3.65 -3.07 23.62
C LEU A 95 5.16 -3.12 23.85
N ASP A 96 5.80 -4.21 23.39
CA ASP A 96 7.25 -4.40 23.53
C ASP A 96 8.05 -3.63 22.47
N ASN A 97 7.45 -3.41 21.28
CA ASN A 97 8.08 -2.74 20.13
C ASN A 97 7.10 -1.74 19.49
N PRO A 98 6.80 -0.60 20.14
CA PRO A 98 5.85 0.40 19.63
C PRO A 98 6.33 1.10 18.35
N GLU A 99 7.64 1.11 18.08
CA GLU A 99 8.24 1.61 16.84
C GLU A 99 7.98 0.72 15.62
N GLN A 100 7.39 -0.46 15.82
CA GLN A 100 6.95 -1.32 14.73
C GLN A 100 5.58 -0.95 14.16
N GLU A 101 4.95 0.12 14.65
CA GLU A 101 3.73 0.69 14.06
C GLU A 101 3.95 1.05 12.58
N ARG A 102 2.87 1.04 11.80
CA ARG A 102 2.92 1.23 10.34
C ARG A 102 1.93 2.28 9.84
N VAL A 103 1.23 2.96 10.74
CA VAL A 103 0.43 4.14 10.38
C VAL A 103 1.35 5.23 9.85
N SER A 104 2.48 5.53 10.49
CA SER A 104 3.43 6.54 9.98
C SER A 104 3.88 6.27 8.55
N SER A 105 4.17 5.00 8.24
CA SER A 105 4.61 4.58 6.90
C SER A 105 3.49 4.70 5.86
N TYR A 106 2.25 4.46 6.28
CA TYR A 106 1.08 4.68 5.44
C TYR A 106 0.82 6.17 5.18
N VAL A 107 0.85 7.00 6.24
CA VAL A 107 0.69 8.46 6.16
C VAL A 107 1.73 9.06 5.22
N GLU A 108 3.00 8.70 5.38
CA GLU A 108 4.09 9.18 4.53
C GLU A 108 3.91 8.76 3.06
N THR A 109 3.39 7.54 2.83
CA THR A 109 3.06 7.07 1.48
C THR A 109 1.96 7.92 0.83
N LEU A 110 0.88 8.20 1.57
CA LEU A 110 -0.21 9.06 1.08
C LEU A 110 0.26 10.50 0.84
N ARG A 111 1.02 11.08 1.78
CA ARG A 111 1.55 12.44 1.70
C ARG A 111 2.40 12.63 0.45
N LEU A 112 3.40 11.78 0.23
CA LEU A 112 4.28 11.87 -0.92
C LEU A 112 3.55 11.65 -2.26
N HIS A 113 2.58 10.73 -2.30
CA HIS A 113 1.74 10.54 -3.49
C HIS A 113 0.94 11.81 -3.81
N ARG A 114 0.31 12.41 -2.80
CA ARG A 114 -0.50 13.61 -2.96
C ARG A 114 0.34 14.82 -3.34
N GLU A 115 1.52 14.98 -2.76
CA GLU A 115 2.49 16.00 -3.16
C GLU A 115 2.94 15.86 -4.62
N ALA A 116 3.18 14.63 -5.08
CA ALA A 116 3.51 14.38 -6.48
C ALA A 116 2.37 14.78 -7.43
N ILE A 117 1.12 14.46 -7.08
CA ILE A 117 -0.07 14.88 -7.83
C ILE A 117 -0.21 16.41 -7.84
N ASN A 118 -0.09 17.06 -6.69
CA ASN A 118 -0.21 18.51 -6.57
C ASN A 118 0.86 19.21 -7.42
N GLN A 119 2.11 18.75 -7.36
CA GLN A 119 3.18 19.28 -8.20
C GLN A 119 2.95 19.03 -9.70
N MET A 120 2.34 17.90 -10.09
CA MET A 120 1.92 17.67 -11.47
C MET A 120 0.85 18.68 -11.90
N GLY A 121 -0.15 18.92 -11.05
CA GLY A 121 -1.22 19.90 -11.30
C GLY A 121 -0.66 21.32 -11.50
N GLU A 122 0.25 21.75 -10.62
CA GLU A 122 0.98 23.02 -10.77
C GLU A 122 1.78 23.06 -12.09
N PHE A 123 2.51 21.99 -12.38
CA PHE A 123 3.32 21.88 -13.59
C PHE A 123 2.46 21.98 -14.85
N GLN A 124 1.29 21.34 -14.87
CA GLN A 124 0.37 21.38 -16.01
C GLN A 124 -0.13 22.80 -16.31
N ARG A 125 -0.37 23.61 -15.27
CA ARG A 125 -0.83 25.01 -15.37
C ARG A 125 0.26 26.00 -15.82
N LYS A 126 1.55 25.63 -15.75
CA LYS A 126 2.65 26.48 -16.22
C LYS A 126 2.65 26.61 -17.75
N GLN A 127 2.73 27.84 -18.25
CA GLN A 127 2.87 28.13 -19.69
C GLN A 127 4.23 27.67 -20.24
N ASN A 128 5.32 27.94 -19.51
CA ASN A 128 6.68 27.56 -19.90
C ASN A 128 7.20 26.42 -19.01
N LYS A 129 7.31 25.21 -19.59
CA LYS A 129 7.70 23.98 -18.88
C LYS A 129 9.20 23.70 -19.05
N SER A 130 10.00 24.16 -18.09
CA SER A 130 11.46 23.98 -18.15
C SER A 130 11.88 22.50 -17.98
N LEU A 131 13.14 22.19 -18.30
CA LEU A 131 13.71 20.88 -17.98
C LEU A 131 13.77 20.65 -16.46
N GLY A 132 14.06 21.70 -15.68
CA GLY A 132 14.10 21.65 -14.23
C GLY A 132 12.75 21.27 -13.63
N ASP A 133 11.67 21.86 -14.14
CA ASP A 133 10.30 21.54 -13.72
C ASP A 133 9.96 20.07 -13.97
N ARG A 134 10.27 19.56 -15.17
CA ARG A 134 10.05 18.14 -15.53
C ARG A 134 10.82 17.20 -14.63
N LYS A 135 12.11 17.49 -14.39
CA LYS A 135 12.95 16.70 -13.46
C LYS A 135 12.39 16.70 -12.05
N ARG A 136 11.91 17.85 -11.56
CA ARG A 136 11.33 17.98 -10.22
C ARG A 136 10.06 17.14 -10.07
N VAL A 137 9.11 17.28 -11.00
CA VAL A 137 7.85 16.52 -10.98
C VAL A 137 8.13 15.02 -11.06
N MET A 138 8.95 14.58 -12.02
CA MET A 138 9.30 13.16 -12.14
C MET A 138 10.05 12.65 -10.91
N GLY A 139 10.89 13.47 -10.30
CA GLY A 139 11.56 13.15 -9.03
C GLY A 139 10.58 12.84 -7.90
N GLN A 140 9.49 13.60 -7.79
CA GLN A 140 8.45 13.32 -6.79
C GLN A 140 7.72 12.00 -7.05
N PHE A 141 7.37 11.70 -8.30
CA PHE A 141 6.75 10.41 -8.62
C PHE A 141 7.68 9.24 -8.36
N ILE A 142 8.98 9.38 -8.63
CA ILE A 142 9.97 8.35 -8.27
C ILE A 142 10.00 8.19 -6.74
N ASN A 143 10.10 9.28 -5.99
CA ASN A 143 10.14 9.23 -4.52
C ASN A 143 8.88 8.61 -3.91
N ALA A 144 7.70 9.02 -4.37
CA ALA A 144 6.43 8.46 -3.93
C ALA A 144 6.31 6.96 -4.27
N TYR A 145 6.82 6.54 -5.42
CA TYR A 145 6.91 5.13 -5.78
C TYR A 145 7.83 4.36 -4.83
N SER A 146 9.04 4.86 -4.56
CA SER A 146 9.99 4.24 -3.63
C SER A 146 9.35 4.05 -2.25
N LYS A 147 8.68 5.08 -1.72
CA LYS A 147 7.99 4.99 -0.43
C LYS A 147 6.85 3.97 -0.44
N SER A 148 6.09 3.91 -1.52
CA SER A 148 5.05 2.89 -1.68
C SER A 148 5.63 1.48 -1.69
N VAL A 149 6.77 1.25 -2.37
CA VAL A 149 7.47 -0.04 -2.38
C VAL A 149 7.97 -0.44 -0.99
N GLU A 150 8.45 0.51 -0.19
CA GLU A 150 8.83 0.26 1.21
C GLU A 150 7.62 -0.21 2.04
N PHE A 151 6.48 0.47 1.92
CA PHE A 151 5.26 0.09 2.62
C PHE A 151 4.74 -1.28 2.18
N ILE A 152 4.81 -1.61 0.88
CA ILE A 152 4.47 -2.95 0.36
C ILE A 152 5.38 -4.03 0.94
N SER A 153 6.67 -3.73 1.16
CA SER A 153 7.59 -4.65 1.84
C SER A 153 7.14 -4.94 3.29
N MET A 154 6.51 -3.98 3.96
CA MET A 154 5.94 -4.17 5.30
C MET A 154 4.64 -4.99 5.23
N ILE A 155 3.76 -4.71 4.27
CA ILE A 155 2.54 -5.49 4.02
C ILE A 155 2.89 -6.96 3.77
N LEU A 156 3.86 -7.25 2.91
CA LEU A 156 4.30 -8.61 2.62
C LEU A 156 4.82 -9.33 3.87
N ALA A 157 5.51 -8.63 4.77
CA ALA A 157 5.95 -9.23 6.03
C ALA A 157 4.76 -9.72 6.88
N ASN A 158 3.71 -8.91 6.96
CA ASN A 158 2.47 -9.26 7.64
C ASN A 158 1.76 -10.44 6.96
N CYS A 159 1.70 -10.46 5.64
CA CYS A 159 1.12 -11.57 4.89
C CYS A 159 1.86 -12.89 5.12
N ILE A 160 3.20 -12.86 5.16
CA ILE A 160 4.01 -14.06 5.46
C ILE A 160 3.71 -14.56 6.88
N GLU A 161 3.62 -13.66 7.87
CA GLU A 161 3.23 -14.00 9.23
C GLU A 161 1.85 -14.67 9.28
N LEU A 162 0.85 -14.09 8.62
CA LEU A 162 -0.51 -14.64 8.57
C LEU A 162 -0.57 -16.01 7.87
N VAL A 163 0.16 -16.19 6.77
CA VAL A 163 0.25 -17.48 6.08
C VAL A 163 0.87 -18.53 7.00
N ARG A 164 1.91 -18.21 7.76
CA ARG A 164 2.52 -19.15 8.71
C ARG A 164 1.60 -19.48 9.88
N ILE A 165 0.85 -18.50 10.40
CA ILE A 165 -0.21 -18.74 11.39
C ILE A 165 -1.25 -19.71 10.83
N SER A 166 -1.65 -19.57 9.55
CA SER A 166 -2.60 -20.48 8.91
C SER A 166 -2.11 -21.94 8.82
N LYS A 167 -0.79 -22.16 8.90
CA LYS A 167 -0.14 -23.47 8.93
C LYS A 167 0.12 -23.98 10.36
N GLY A 168 -0.20 -23.20 11.38
CA GLY A 168 0.06 -23.54 12.79
C GLY A 168 1.53 -23.38 13.20
N GLU A 169 2.31 -22.60 12.45
CA GLU A 169 3.73 -22.36 12.74
C GLU A 169 3.91 -21.21 13.72
N GLN A 170 4.93 -21.31 14.59
CA GLN A 170 5.35 -20.18 15.40
C GLN A 170 6.09 -19.15 14.54
N VAL A 171 5.69 -17.88 14.64
CA VAL A 171 6.25 -16.80 13.82
C VAL A 171 7.10 -15.87 14.67
N ASN A 172 8.35 -15.69 14.29
CA ASN A 172 9.16 -14.56 14.72
C ASN A 172 9.08 -13.45 13.66
N ARG A 173 8.27 -12.42 13.92
CA ARG A 173 8.03 -11.32 12.99
C ARG A 173 9.31 -10.53 12.68
N ASP A 174 10.22 -10.40 13.65
CA ASP A 174 11.47 -9.64 13.45
C ASP A 174 12.37 -10.29 12.39
N ASP A 175 12.37 -11.62 12.30
CA ASP A 175 13.15 -12.34 11.31
C ASP A 175 12.63 -12.08 9.89
N ILE A 176 11.31 -11.96 9.74
CA ILE A 176 10.68 -11.61 8.47
C ILE A 176 10.97 -10.14 8.11
N LEU A 177 10.85 -9.22 9.07
CA LEU A 177 11.07 -7.78 8.85
C LEU A 177 12.47 -7.46 8.33
N LYS A 178 13.50 -8.16 8.83
CA LYS A 178 14.91 -8.02 8.43
C LYS A 178 15.20 -8.48 7.00
N LEU A 179 14.30 -9.23 6.36
CA LEU A 179 14.48 -9.68 4.99
C LEU A 179 14.39 -8.52 4.00
N THR A 180 15.21 -8.55 2.96
CA THR A 180 15.04 -7.64 1.81
C THR A 180 13.71 -7.92 1.11
N LEU A 181 13.14 -6.94 0.42
CA LEU A 181 11.89 -7.13 -0.33
C LEU A 181 11.99 -8.33 -1.32
N HIS A 182 13.15 -8.53 -1.94
CA HIS A 182 13.37 -9.69 -2.80
C HIS A 182 13.20 -11.02 -2.05
N LYS A 183 13.79 -11.14 -0.86
CA LYS A 183 13.67 -12.34 -0.01
C LYS A 183 12.25 -12.51 0.53
N LYS A 184 11.57 -11.42 0.89
CA LYS A 184 10.15 -11.46 1.29
C LYS A 184 9.25 -11.98 0.18
N ILE A 185 9.44 -11.51 -1.05
CA ILE A 185 8.70 -11.99 -2.23
C ILE A 185 8.93 -13.48 -2.46
N GLN A 186 10.19 -13.92 -2.41
CA GLN A 186 10.51 -15.34 -2.58
C GLN A 186 9.85 -16.19 -1.50
N LEU A 187 10.03 -15.81 -0.23
CA LEU A 187 9.46 -16.51 0.90
C LEU A 187 7.94 -16.55 0.80
N PHE A 188 7.27 -15.43 0.53
CA PHE A 188 5.82 -15.39 0.42
C PHE A 188 5.30 -16.30 -0.71
N ASN A 189 5.94 -16.31 -1.87
CA ASN A 189 5.55 -17.19 -2.98
C ASN A 189 5.75 -18.67 -2.63
N GLU A 190 6.87 -19.02 -1.99
CA GLU A 190 7.15 -20.39 -1.54
C GLU A 190 6.14 -20.84 -0.46
N GLU A 191 5.87 -20.00 0.53
CA GLU A 191 4.93 -20.28 1.62
C GLU A 191 3.49 -20.46 1.13
N THR A 192 3.12 -19.79 0.04
CA THR A 192 1.77 -19.82 -0.53
C THR A 192 1.63 -20.78 -1.70
N ASN A 193 2.68 -21.55 -2.03
CA ASN A 193 2.74 -22.37 -3.24
C ASN A 193 2.33 -21.58 -4.50
N TYR A 194 2.75 -20.31 -4.59
CA TYR A 194 2.45 -19.37 -5.67
C TYR A 194 0.96 -19.04 -5.86
N GLN A 195 0.08 -19.40 -4.90
CA GLN A 195 -1.35 -19.09 -4.97
C GLN A 195 -1.61 -17.59 -5.13
N TYR A 196 -0.83 -16.75 -4.45
CA TYR A 196 -1.00 -15.30 -4.44
C TYR A 196 0.12 -14.56 -5.17
N GLU A 197 0.69 -15.16 -6.22
CA GLU A 197 1.78 -14.58 -7.00
C GLU A 197 1.42 -13.22 -7.63
N ALA A 198 0.12 -12.92 -7.78
CA ALA A 198 -0.38 -11.62 -8.22
C ALA A 198 0.18 -10.46 -7.38
N PHE A 199 0.30 -10.61 -6.06
CA PHE A 199 0.90 -9.56 -5.20
C PHE A 199 2.33 -9.24 -5.60
N THR A 200 3.11 -10.27 -5.92
CA THR A 200 4.56 -10.15 -6.09
C THR A 200 4.95 -9.82 -7.53
N LYS A 201 4.14 -10.24 -8.52
CA LYS A 201 4.31 -9.92 -9.94
C LYS A 201 4.00 -8.46 -10.30
N LEU A 202 3.23 -7.76 -9.46
CA LEU A 202 2.92 -6.34 -9.68
C LEU A 202 4.15 -5.43 -9.58
N LEU A 203 5.17 -5.86 -8.82
CA LEU A 203 6.41 -5.10 -8.68
C LEU A 203 7.44 -5.60 -9.69
N ASP A 204 7.67 -4.84 -10.77
CA ASP A 204 8.69 -5.20 -11.75
C ASP A 204 10.05 -5.34 -11.07
N ARG A 205 10.68 -6.51 -11.27
CA ARG A 205 11.95 -6.87 -10.63
C ARG A 205 13.06 -5.88 -10.97
N ASN A 206 13.12 -5.40 -12.20
CA ASN A 206 14.17 -4.49 -12.65
C ASN A 206 13.97 -3.10 -12.06
N ILE A 207 12.73 -2.60 -12.06
CA ILE A 207 12.37 -1.32 -11.46
C ILE A 207 12.67 -1.34 -9.96
N ARG A 208 12.17 -2.34 -9.23
CA ARG A 208 12.42 -2.49 -7.79
C ARG A 208 13.91 -2.57 -7.46
N ASN A 209 14.69 -3.32 -8.26
CA ASN A 209 16.13 -3.42 -8.02
C ASN A 209 16.83 -2.09 -8.32
N ALA A 210 16.39 -1.36 -9.35
CA ALA A 210 16.94 -0.04 -9.66
C ALA A 210 16.59 0.99 -8.57
N ASP A 211 15.37 0.92 -8.03
CA ASP A 211 14.87 1.71 -6.91
C ASP A 211 15.68 1.49 -5.63
N ALA A 212 15.89 0.23 -5.24
CA ALA A 212 16.71 -0.14 -4.08
C ALA A 212 18.18 0.34 -4.14
N HIS A 213 18.65 0.74 -5.33
CA HIS A 213 19.97 1.31 -5.55
C HIS A 213 19.93 2.80 -5.93
N ASN A 214 18.79 3.48 -5.74
CA ASN A 214 18.57 4.89 -6.07
C ASN A 214 19.03 5.25 -7.49
N SER A 215 18.69 4.39 -8.45
CA SER A 215 19.24 4.45 -9.81
C SER A 215 18.22 4.71 -10.90
N ILE A 216 16.97 5.01 -10.53
CA ILE A 216 15.92 5.52 -11.41
C ILE A 216 16.06 7.03 -11.50
N LYS A 217 16.10 7.59 -12.72
CA LYS A 217 16.15 9.04 -12.95
C LYS A 217 15.42 9.44 -14.21
N TYR A 218 14.97 10.68 -14.28
CA TYR A 218 14.39 11.24 -15.51
C TYR A 218 15.47 11.79 -16.45
N SER A 219 15.45 11.32 -17.70
CA SER A 219 16.28 11.81 -18.81
C SER A 219 15.48 12.77 -19.68
N GLY A 220 15.71 14.08 -19.53
CA GLY A 220 14.96 15.07 -20.31
C GLY A 220 15.33 15.14 -21.79
N GLN A 221 16.52 14.65 -22.18
CA GLN A 221 16.91 14.57 -23.59
C GLN A 221 16.12 13.48 -24.31
N LYS A 222 15.87 12.34 -23.64
CA LYS A 222 15.14 11.20 -24.19
C LYS A 222 13.65 11.19 -23.84
N ASN A 223 13.23 12.08 -22.94
CA ASN A 223 11.87 12.15 -22.40
C ASN A 223 11.40 10.80 -21.84
N CYS A 224 12.24 10.14 -21.04
CA CYS A 224 11.99 8.84 -20.46
C CYS A 224 12.59 8.75 -19.05
N LEU A 225 12.21 7.72 -18.30
CA LEU A 225 12.96 7.31 -17.12
C LEU A 225 14.08 6.36 -17.54
N GLU A 226 15.25 6.52 -16.94
CA GLU A 226 16.39 5.62 -17.08
C GLU A 226 16.57 4.89 -15.74
N ALA A 227 16.59 3.56 -15.78
CA ALA A 227 16.87 2.73 -14.61
C ALA A 227 18.10 1.85 -14.88
N LYS A 228 18.96 1.67 -13.89
CA LYS A 228 20.17 0.83 -14.05
C LYS A 228 19.85 -0.62 -13.68
N LYS A 229 20.26 -1.54 -14.55
CA LYS A 229 20.14 -2.99 -14.33
C LYS A 229 21.50 -3.65 -14.49
N ARG A 230 21.83 -4.61 -13.62
CA ARG A 230 23.02 -5.44 -13.75
C ARG A 230 22.71 -6.70 -14.56
N VAL A 231 23.51 -6.96 -15.60
CA VAL A 231 23.46 -8.19 -16.42
C VAL A 231 24.87 -8.78 -16.42
N GLY A 232 25.05 -9.86 -15.65
CA GLY A 232 26.38 -10.39 -15.34
C GLY A 232 27.26 -9.36 -14.64
N ASN A 233 28.40 -9.04 -15.24
CA ASN A 233 29.34 -8.03 -14.74
C ASN A 233 29.15 -6.63 -15.35
N LYS A 234 28.11 -6.43 -16.19
CA LYS A 234 27.85 -5.14 -16.84
C LYS A 234 26.62 -4.47 -16.25
N THR A 235 26.65 -3.14 -16.17
CA THR A 235 25.47 -2.31 -15.89
C THR A 235 24.92 -1.79 -17.21
N ILE A 236 23.66 -2.08 -17.49
CA ILE A 236 22.91 -1.56 -18.63
C ILE A 236 21.86 -0.56 -18.14
N ILE A 237 21.45 0.37 -19.02
CA ILE A 237 20.36 1.30 -18.76
C ILE A 237 19.13 0.74 -19.48
N ILE A 238 18.03 0.58 -18.74
CA ILE A 238 16.70 0.36 -19.32
C ILE A 238 16.00 1.71 -19.40
N GLU A 239 15.34 1.96 -20.51
CA GLU A 239 14.56 3.16 -20.77
C GLU A 239 13.08 2.82 -20.63
N ILE A 240 12.37 3.59 -19.82
CA ILE A 240 10.95 3.40 -19.53
C ILE A 240 10.24 4.66 -20.01
N SER A 241 9.28 4.50 -20.92
CA SER A 241 8.55 5.66 -21.42
C SER A 241 7.71 6.29 -20.31
N ILE A 242 7.43 7.59 -20.40
CA ILE A 242 6.57 8.27 -19.41
C ILE A 242 5.17 7.65 -19.37
N ASN A 243 4.64 7.25 -20.52
CA ASN A 243 3.34 6.58 -20.58
C ASN A 243 3.37 5.22 -19.86
N GLU A 244 4.38 4.40 -20.13
CA GLU A 244 4.56 3.11 -19.45
C GLU A 244 4.70 3.28 -17.93
N TRP A 245 5.47 4.28 -17.49
CA TRP A 245 5.59 4.59 -16.07
C TRP A 245 4.23 4.87 -15.43
N PHE A 246 3.43 5.76 -16.01
CA PHE A 246 2.16 6.19 -15.43
C PHE A 246 0.98 5.24 -15.67
N GLN A 247 1.04 4.39 -16.70
CA GLN A 247 -0.06 3.46 -17.02
C GLN A 247 0.17 2.07 -16.45
N ASP A 248 1.42 1.62 -16.32
CA ASP A 248 1.73 0.23 -15.98
C ASP A 248 2.58 0.06 -14.72
N ILE A 249 3.56 0.93 -14.45
CA ILE A 249 4.49 0.71 -13.32
C ILE A 249 3.99 1.39 -12.04
N TYR A 250 3.77 2.70 -12.10
CA TYR A 250 3.42 3.52 -10.95
C TYR A 250 2.07 3.15 -10.31
N PRO A 251 0.97 2.91 -11.07
CA PRO A 251 -0.33 2.62 -10.45
C PRO A 251 -0.37 1.31 -9.65
N LYS A 252 0.48 0.34 -10.00
CA LYS A 252 0.46 -1.00 -9.39
C LYS A 252 0.77 -0.98 -7.89
N THR A 253 1.62 -0.05 -7.43
CA THR A 253 1.87 0.09 -5.99
C THR A 253 0.63 0.62 -5.27
N GLY A 254 -0.05 1.60 -5.87
CA GLY A 254 -1.32 2.12 -5.38
C GLY A 254 -2.39 1.04 -5.29
N TRP A 255 -2.51 0.18 -6.31
CA TRP A 255 -3.49 -0.91 -6.30
C TRP A 255 -3.30 -1.87 -5.13
N LEU A 256 -2.06 -2.26 -4.83
CA LEU A 256 -1.76 -3.19 -3.74
C LEU A 256 -2.02 -2.53 -2.37
N VAL A 257 -1.59 -1.28 -2.19
CA VAL A 257 -1.83 -0.53 -0.95
C VAL A 257 -3.33 -0.35 -0.72
N GLN A 258 -4.08 0.11 -1.74
CA GLN A 258 -5.52 0.30 -1.66
C GLN A 258 -6.24 -1.03 -1.33
N ALA A 259 -5.84 -2.12 -1.98
CA ALA A 259 -6.41 -3.43 -1.70
C ALA A 259 -6.15 -3.90 -0.26
N PHE A 260 -4.97 -3.62 0.29
CA PHE A 260 -4.62 -3.93 1.67
C PHE A 260 -5.48 -3.14 2.67
N ILE A 261 -5.68 -1.84 2.44
CA ILE A 261 -6.52 -0.99 3.29
C ILE A 261 -7.97 -1.47 3.29
N PHE A 262 -8.58 -1.63 2.11
CA PHE A 262 -10.00 -1.99 2.04
C PHE A 262 -10.28 -3.43 2.47
N SER A 263 -9.36 -4.37 2.23
CA SER A 263 -9.49 -5.73 2.78
C SER A 263 -9.40 -5.72 4.31
N THR A 264 -8.57 -4.87 4.91
CA THR A 264 -8.51 -4.69 6.37
C THR A 264 -9.78 -4.06 6.92
N ALA A 265 -10.35 -3.07 6.22
CA ALA A 265 -11.65 -2.49 6.56
C ALA A 265 -12.77 -3.54 6.53
N LEU A 266 -12.78 -4.37 5.48
CA LEU A 266 -13.78 -5.44 5.32
C LEU A 266 -13.65 -6.50 6.42
N ILE A 267 -12.44 -6.97 6.75
CA ILE A 267 -12.27 -7.91 7.86
C ILE A 267 -12.63 -7.27 9.21
N SER A 268 -12.28 -6.01 9.44
CA SER A 268 -12.68 -5.28 10.64
C SER A 268 -14.20 -5.26 10.81
N LEU A 269 -14.93 -4.99 9.71
CA LEU A 269 -16.39 -5.09 9.68
C LEU A 269 -16.88 -6.51 10.02
N GLY A 270 -16.21 -7.56 9.53
CA GLY A 270 -16.57 -8.95 9.86
C GLY A 270 -16.34 -9.34 11.32
N LEU A 271 -15.49 -8.61 12.05
CA LEU A 271 -15.24 -8.85 13.46
C LEU A 271 -16.30 -8.21 14.37
N SER A 272 -16.87 -7.08 13.94
CA SER A 272 -17.88 -6.33 14.68
C SER A 272 -19.31 -6.65 14.23
N ASN A 273 -19.54 -6.76 12.92
CA ASN A 273 -20.85 -6.98 12.31
C ASN A 273 -20.78 -7.97 11.13
N ILE A 274 -21.02 -9.24 11.43
CA ILE A 274 -20.92 -10.34 10.46
C ILE A 274 -21.93 -10.23 9.30
N ASP A 275 -23.09 -9.62 9.53
CA ASP A 275 -24.14 -9.52 8.50
C ASP A 275 -23.77 -8.46 7.46
N LEU A 276 -23.31 -7.28 7.90
CA LEU A 276 -22.76 -6.26 6.99
C LEU A 276 -21.51 -6.77 6.25
N PHE A 277 -20.66 -7.55 6.91
CA PHE A 277 -19.53 -8.20 6.24
C PHE A 277 -20.00 -9.14 5.12
N LYS A 278 -20.97 -10.03 5.37
CA LYS A 278 -21.46 -10.95 4.34
C LYS A 278 -22.08 -10.19 3.17
N GLU A 279 -22.87 -9.17 3.46
CA GLU A 279 -23.47 -8.31 2.44
C GLU A 279 -22.39 -7.67 1.55
N LYS A 280 -21.40 -7.00 2.16
CA LYS A 280 -20.32 -6.35 1.42
C LYS A 280 -19.40 -7.34 0.73
N TYR A 281 -19.08 -8.46 1.35
CA TYR A 281 -18.27 -9.52 0.74
C TYR A 281 -18.96 -10.08 -0.51
N LEU A 282 -20.28 -10.31 -0.48
CA LEU A 282 -21.04 -10.76 -1.66
C LEU A 282 -21.16 -9.68 -2.72
N SER A 283 -21.42 -8.43 -2.33
CA SER A 283 -21.47 -7.30 -3.28
C SER A 283 -20.15 -7.12 -4.02
N LEU A 284 -19.05 -7.24 -3.29
CA LEU A 284 -17.72 -7.18 -3.86
C LEU A 284 -17.44 -8.45 -4.67
N PHE A 285 -17.40 -9.64 -4.10
CA PHE A 285 -16.80 -10.80 -4.77
C PHE A 285 -17.77 -11.83 -5.35
N GLY A 286 -19.08 -11.65 -5.13
CA GLY A 286 -20.14 -12.57 -5.57
C GLY A 286 -20.62 -12.40 -7.00
#